data_AF-A0A0J6JQL4-F1
#
_entry.id   AF-A0A0J6JQL4-F1
#
_cell.length_a   1.000
_cell.length_b   1.000
_cell.length_c   1.000
_cell.angle_alpha   90.00
_cell.angle_beta   90.00
_cell.angle_gamma   90.00
#
_symmetry.space_group_name_H-M   'P 1'
#
loop_
_entity.id
_entity.type
_entity.pdbx_description
1 polymer ?
#
loop_
_entity_poly.entity_id
_entity_poly.type
_entity_poly.pdbx_seq_one_letter_code
_entity_poly.pdbx_strand_id
1 'polypeptide(L)'
;MNTPDTAPRPSERSKRLTLATRETHDTLGVKVMGRDPFGSLVNYTHFAMAQYLFLTELAALHTDERLTRHIPNLPERCRADMIKADLIDLGVELPAPVPGAVKNPSKAQALGWVFVSEGSKLGAGVLIKQARLLGLSETHGARHMGEPAEGRGRNWKSFIEMLDAVELTPEEDIELEQAANDAFSRFTFLLEQTYVKQPELA
;
A
#
# COMPACT_ATOMS: atom_id res chain seq x y z
N MET A 1 -7.32 -8.50 -44.09
CA MET A 1 -8.10 -7.83 -43.03
C MET A 1 -7.36 -8.10 -41.73
N ASN A 2 -6.55 -7.14 -41.29
CA ASN A 2 -5.84 -7.25 -40.02
C ASN A 2 -6.78 -6.73 -38.94
N THR A 3 -7.31 -7.62 -38.11
CA THR A 3 -7.92 -7.23 -36.84
C THR A 3 -6.86 -6.48 -36.03
N PRO A 4 -7.14 -5.27 -35.51
CA PRO A 4 -6.23 -4.63 -34.58
C PRO A 4 -6.11 -5.55 -33.36
N ASP A 5 -4.89 -5.93 -33.02
CA ASP A 5 -4.57 -6.68 -31.83
C ASP A 5 -4.87 -5.79 -30.62
N THR A 6 -6.10 -5.89 -30.10
CA THR A 6 -6.59 -5.16 -28.92
C THR A 6 -6.25 -5.88 -27.62
N ALA A 7 -5.48 -6.97 -27.69
CA ALA A 7 -5.00 -7.65 -26.49
C ALA A 7 -4.05 -6.71 -25.71
N PRO A 8 -4.24 -6.53 -24.40
CA PRO A 8 -3.38 -5.66 -23.60
C PRO A 8 -1.92 -6.12 -23.66
N ARG A 9 -1.01 -5.20 -24.01
CA ARG A 9 0.43 -5.52 -24.00
C ARG A 9 0.96 -5.53 -22.56
N PRO A 10 1.75 -6.56 -22.17
CA PRO A 10 2.33 -6.66 -20.83
C PRO A 10 3.13 -5.40 -20.42
N SER A 11 3.83 -4.75 -21.36
CA SER A 11 4.63 -3.53 -21.14
C SER A 11 3.84 -2.26 -20.79
N GLU A 12 2.51 -2.29 -20.82
CA GLU A 12 1.65 -1.14 -20.48
C GLU A 12 0.73 -1.40 -19.28
N ARG A 13 0.83 -2.58 -18.63
CA ARG A 13 -0.05 -2.97 -17.52
C ARG A 13 0.02 -1.99 -16.36
N SER A 14 1.21 -1.67 -15.88
CA SER A 14 1.44 -0.69 -14.81
C SER A 14 0.86 0.70 -15.10
N LYS A 15 0.88 1.13 -16.36
CA LYS A 15 0.30 2.40 -16.80
C LYS A 15 -1.22 2.35 -16.81
N ARG A 16 -1.82 1.26 -17.30
CA ARG A 16 -3.28 1.05 -17.23
C ARG A 16 -3.76 1.02 -15.79
N LEU A 17 -3.08 0.27 -14.92
CA LEU A 17 -3.31 0.26 -13.49
C LEU A 17 -3.32 1.67 -12.89
N THR A 18 -2.27 2.45 -13.16
CA THR A 18 -2.15 3.83 -12.66
C THR A 18 -3.31 4.71 -13.12
N LEU A 19 -3.77 4.55 -14.36
CA LEU A 19 -4.94 5.26 -14.88
C LEU A 19 -6.25 4.78 -14.24
N ALA A 20 -6.43 3.46 -14.13
CA ALA A 20 -7.62 2.82 -13.58
C ALA A 20 -7.81 3.09 -12.08
N THR A 21 -6.74 3.35 -11.34
CA THR A 21 -6.79 3.68 -9.90
C THR A 21 -6.67 5.17 -9.61
N ARG A 22 -6.62 6.04 -10.62
CA ARG A 22 -6.34 7.46 -10.42
C ARG A 22 -7.39 8.14 -9.54
N GLU A 23 -8.66 7.91 -9.83
CA GLU A 23 -9.77 8.54 -9.10
C GLU A 23 -9.82 8.09 -7.63
N THR A 24 -9.65 6.79 -7.37
CA THR A 24 -9.62 6.22 -6.01
C THR A 24 -8.38 6.67 -5.24
N HIS A 25 -7.22 6.75 -5.90
CA HIS A 25 -6.00 7.34 -5.33
C HIS A 25 -6.21 8.81 -4.93
N ASP A 26 -6.74 9.64 -5.83
CA ASP A 26 -6.93 11.08 -5.59
C ASP A 26 -7.95 11.31 -4.47
N THR A 27 -9.04 10.53 -4.45
CA THR A 27 -10.05 10.55 -3.39
C THR A 27 -9.46 10.18 -2.04
N LEU A 28 -8.64 9.13 -1.99
CA LEU A 28 -7.93 8.76 -0.77
C LEU A 28 -6.99 9.87 -0.31
N GLY A 29 -6.25 10.49 -1.24
CA GLY A 29 -5.36 11.61 -0.94
C GLY A 29 -6.08 12.78 -0.25
N VAL A 30 -7.24 13.18 -0.77
CA VAL A 30 -8.09 14.21 -0.15
C VAL A 30 -8.54 13.80 1.25
N LYS A 31 -8.99 12.56 1.43
CA LYS A 31 -9.42 12.05 2.75
C LYS A 31 -8.28 12.03 3.76
N VAL A 32 -7.10 11.56 3.37
CA VAL A 32 -5.91 11.55 4.24
C VAL A 32 -5.56 12.97 4.66
N MET A 33 -5.43 13.91 3.72
CA MET A 33 -5.06 15.29 4.05
C MET A 33 -6.14 15.99 4.88
N GLY A 34 -7.42 15.70 4.65
CA GLY A 34 -8.53 16.22 5.46
C GLY A 34 -8.54 15.75 6.92
N ARG A 35 -7.77 14.71 7.27
CA ARG A 35 -7.56 14.25 8.66
C ARG A 35 -6.35 14.90 9.34
N ASP A 36 -5.61 15.74 8.63
CA ASP A 36 -4.40 16.40 9.11
C ASP A 36 -3.45 15.47 9.90
N PRO A 37 -2.95 14.38 9.27
CA PRO A 37 -2.17 13.34 9.93
C PRO A 37 -0.85 13.84 10.52
N PHE A 38 -0.39 15.04 10.18
CA PHE A 38 0.85 15.62 10.69
C PHE A 38 0.64 16.86 11.55
N GLY A 39 -0.61 17.26 11.82
CA GLY A 39 -0.92 18.38 12.72
C GLY A 39 -0.67 18.08 14.19
N SER A 40 -0.64 16.80 14.58
CA SER A 40 -0.30 16.36 15.94
C SER A 40 0.19 14.91 15.95
N LEU A 41 0.86 14.52 17.03
CA LEU A 41 1.26 13.12 17.25
C LEU A 41 0.04 12.19 17.35
N VAL A 42 -1.06 12.66 17.95
CA VAL A 42 -2.33 11.90 18.04
C VAL A 42 -2.89 11.60 16.64
N ASN A 43 -2.96 12.62 15.77
CA ASN A 43 -3.43 12.42 14.40
C ASN A 43 -2.51 11.46 13.63
N TYR A 44 -1.19 11.58 13.81
CA TYR A 44 -0.23 10.68 13.20
C TYR A 44 -0.43 9.24 13.64
N THR A 45 -0.65 9.01 14.93
CA THR A 45 -0.91 7.69 15.49
C THR A 45 -2.11 7.03 14.82
N HIS A 46 -3.22 7.74 14.61
CA HIS A 46 -4.39 7.19 13.90
C HIS A 46 -4.07 6.82 12.44
N PHE A 47 -3.25 7.63 11.76
CA PHE A 47 -2.77 7.32 10.42
C PHE A 47 -1.85 6.08 10.42
N ALA A 48 -0.93 5.98 11.38
CA ALA A 48 -0.04 4.82 11.53
C ALA A 48 -0.81 3.54 11.87
N MET A 49 -1.89 3.62 12.66
CA MET A 49 -2.77 2.49 12.92
C MET A 49 -3.47 1.99 11.64
N ALA A 50 -3.88 2.90 10.76
CA ALA A 50 -4.49 2.52 9.47
C ALA A 50 -3.46 1.84 8.55
N GLN A 51 -2.23 2.35 8.52
CA GLN A 51 -1.09 1.71 7.84
C GLN A 51 -0.82 0.31 8.40
N TYR A 52 -0.85 0.15 9.73
CA TYR A 52 -0.63 -1.14 10.38
C TYR A 52 -1.68 -2.16 9.96
N LEU A 53 -2.96 -1.80 10.05
CA LEU A 53 -4.05 -2.68 9.67
C LEU A 53 -3.93 -3.11 8.21
N PHE A 54 -3.65 -2.17 7.30
CA PHE A 54 -3.53 -2.48 5.88
C PHE A 54 -2.30 -3.32 5.56
N LEU A 55 -1.11 -2.95 6.05
CA LEU A 55 0.13 -3.65 5.72
C LEU A 55 0.19 -5.07 6.32
N THR A 56 -0.43 -5.28 7.48
CA THR A 56 -0.50 -6.61 8.09
C THR A 56 -1.48 -7.54 7.37
N GLU A 57 -2.57 -7.02 6.80
CA GLU A 57 -3.46 -7.80 5.92
C GLU A 57 -2.73 -8.35 4.69
N LEU A 58 -1.72 -7.62 4.20
CA LEU A 58 -0.96 -8.00 3.01
C LEU A 58 0.29 -8.83 3.32
N ALA A 59 0.63 -9.05 4.59
CA ALA A 59 1.87 -9.72 4.97
C ALA A 59 2.02 -11.11 4.34
N ALA A 60 0.94 -11.90 4.34
CA ALA A 60 0.93 -13.24 3.74
C ALA A 60 1.10 -13.22 2.20
N LEU A 61 0.72 -12.14 1.52
CA LEU A 61 0.94 -12.02 0.08
C LEU A 61 2.42 -11.86 -0.25
N HIS A 62 3.22 -11.29 0.66
CA HIS A 62 4.64 -11.04 0.40
C HIS A 62 5.49 -12.32 0.41
N THR A 63 4.93 -13.42 0.90
CA THR A 63 5.57 -14.74 0.93
C THR A 63 4.82 -15.79 0.10
N ASP A 64 3.77 -15.40 -0.63
CA ASP A 64 3.00 -16.30 -1.49
C ASP A 64 3.87 -16.80 -2.67
N GLU A 65 4.07 -18.10 -2.76
CA GLU A 65 4.87 -18.74 -3.82
C GLU A 65 4.38 -18.42 -5.24
N ARG A 66 3.07 -18.18 -5.41
CA ARG A 66 2.50 -17.77 -6.70
C ARG A 66 3.01 -16.40 -7.13
N LEU A 67 3.38 -15.54 -6.19
CA LEU A 67 3.87 -14.19 -6.45
C LEU A 67 5.40 -14.13 -6.44
N THR A 68 6.05 -14.78 -5.48
CA THR A 68 7.52 -14.74 -5.35
C THR A 68 8.23 -15.39 -6.52
N ARG A 69 7.58 -16.33 -7.23
CA ARG A 69 8.08 -16.85 -8.52
C ARG A 69 8.26 -15.77 -9.59
N HIS A 70 7.44 -14.72 -9.56
CA HIS A 70 7.50 -13.61 -10.52
C HIS A 70 8.21 -12.38 -9.96
N ILE A 71 8.16 -12.18 -8.65
CA ILE A 71 8.79 -11.07 -7.93
C ILE A 71 9.69 -11.67 -6.83
N PRO A 72 10.91 -12.13 -7.16
CA PRO A 72 11.74 -12.89 -6.21
C PRO A 72 12.07 -12.13 -4.92
N ASN A 73 12.20 -10.81 -4.99
CA ASN A 73 12.46 -9.96 -3.83
C ASN A 73 11.18 -9.45 -3.13
N LEU A 74 10.02 -10.05 -3.39
CA LEU A 74 8.77 -9.64 -2.75
C LEU A 74 8.81 -9.70 -1.20
N PRO A 75 9.42 -10.71 -0.54
CA PRO A 75 9.47 -10.75 0.92
C PRO A 75 10.16 -9.52 1.53
N GLU A 76 11.25 -9.06 0.89
CA GLU A 76 12.04 -7.89 1.33
C GLU A 76 11.29 -6.56 1.18
N ARG A 77 10.21 -6.56 0.38
CA ARG A 77 9.35 -5.39 0.17
C ARG A 77 8.29 -5.23 1.26
N CYS A 78 8.07 -6.25 2.10
CA CYS A 78 7.06 -6.19 3.15
C CYS A 78 7.42 -5.15 4.22
N ARG A 79 6.43 -4.33 4.63
CA ARG A 79 6.60 -3.30 5.66
C ARG A 79 5.84 -3.59 6.96
N ALA A 80 5.22 -4.77 7.09
CA ALA A 80 4.39 -5.13 8.24
C ALA A 80 5.17 -5.04 9.57
N ASP A 81 6.42 -5.53 9.60
CA ASP A 81 7.25 -5.47 10.81
C ASP A 81 7.70 -4.04 11.12
N MET A 82 7.96 -3.22 10.10
CA MET A 82 8.34 -1.81 10.27
C MET A 82 7.21 -1.00 10.90
N ILE A 83 5.98 -1.11 10.37
CA ILE A 83 4.85 -0.36 10.91
C ILE A 83 4.44 -0.87 12.30
N LYS A 84 4.63 -2.16 12.58
CA LYS A 84 4.46 -2.71 13.93
C LYS A 84 5.45 -2.08 14.91
N ALA A 85 6.73 -1.99 14.54
CA ALA A 85 7.74 -1.33 15.35
C ALA A 85 7.44 0.17 15.55
N ASP A 86 6.88 0.84 14.53
CA ASP A 86 6.45 2.23 14.65
C ASP A 86 5.34 2.43 15.69
N LEU A 87 4.33 1.55 15.73
CA LEU A 87 3.29 1.63 16.75
C LEU A 87 3.83 1.36 18.18
N ILE A 88 4.82 0.48 18.29
CA ILE A 88 5.52 0.23 19.56
C ILE A 88 6.30 1.47 20.01
N ASP A 89 7.01 2.13 19.09
CA ASP A 89 7.72 3.39 19.36
C ASP A 89 6.76 4.49 19.85
N LEU A 90 5.54 4.54 19.30
CA LEU A 90 4.49 5.48 19.70
C LEU A 90 3.78 5.12 21.01
N GLY A 91 4.10 3.97 21.61
CA GLY A 91 3.53 3.54 22.88
C GLY A 91 2.04 3.18 22.82
N VAL A 92 1.53 2.79 21.65
CA VAL A 92 0.11 2.45 21.48
C VAL A 92 -0.11 0.95 21.33
N GLU A 93 -1.27 0.48 21.79
CA GLU A 93 -1.69 -0.90 21.59
C GLU A 93 -1.95 -1.16 20.10
N LEU A 94 -1.49 -2.30 19.62
CA LEU A 94 -1.71 -2.70 18.23
C LEU A 94 -3.21 -2.94 18.00
N PRO A 95 -3.84 -2.27 17.02
CA PRO A 95 -5.27 -2.42 16.81
C PRO A 95 -5.60 -3.86 16.37
N ALA A 96 -6.72 -4.37 16.89
CA ALA A 96 -7.24 -5.66 16.45
C ALA A 96 -7.63 -5.62 14.96
N PRO A 97 -7.51 -6.75 14.23
CA PRO A 97 -7.93 -6.83 12.83
C PRO A 97 -9.39 -6.41 12.63
N VAL A 98 -9.65 -5.66 11.56
CA VAL A 98 -11.00 -5.22 11.20
C VAL A 98 -11.60 -6.20 10.18
N PRO A 99 -12.88 -6.61 10.29
CA PRO A 99 -13.50 -7.48 9.29
C PRO A 99 -13.41 -6.95 7.85
N GLY A 100 -13.43 -7.85 6.87
CA GLY A 100 -13.37 -7.50 5.45
C GLY A 100 -11.96 -7.43 4.84
N ALA A 101 -10.95 -7.94 5.53
CA ALA A 101 -9.63 -8.15 4.94
C ALA A 101 -9.70 -9.08 3.72
N VAL A 102 -8.81 -8.86 2.74
CA VAL A 102 -8.67 -9.75 1.58
C VAL A 102 -8.33 -11.17 2.06
N LYS A 103 -9.02 -12.17 1.52
CA LYS A 103 -8.82 -13.59 1.87
C LYS A 103 -8.66 -14.43 0.62
N ASN A 104 -7.57 -15.19 0.56
CA ASN A 104 -7.27 -16.13 -0.52
C ASN A 104 -7.47 -15.55 -1.94
N PRO A 105 -6.90 -14.38 -2.27
CA PRO A 105 -7.08 -13.76 -3.58
C PRO A 105 -6.51 -14.64 -4.71
N SER A 106 -7.05 -14.48 -5.92
CA SER A 106 -6.43 -14.97 -7.16
C SER A 106 -5.03 -14.35 -7.32
N LYS A 107 -4.19 -14.93 -8.19
CA LYS A 107 -2.85 -14.39 -8.49
C LYS A 107 -2.96 -12.93 -8.97
N ALA A 108 -3.88 -12.68 -9.89
CA ALA A 108 -4.16 -11.36 -10.44
C ALA A 108 -4.62 -10.36 -9.37
N GLN A 109 -5.59 -10.76 -8.55
CA GLN A 109 -6.06 -9.92 -7.44
C GLN A 109 -4.92 -9.57 -6.49
N ALA A 110 -4.13 -10.56 -6.08
CA ALA A 110 -3.03 -10.37 -5.14
C ALA A 110 -1.97 -9.39 -5.68
N LEU A 111 -1.66 -9.45 -6.99
CA LEU A 111 -0.78 -8.48 -7.65
C LEU A 111 -1.34 -7.05 -7.58
N GLY A 112 -2.67 -6.87 -7.70
CA GLY A 112 -3.32 -5.57 -7.53
C GLY A 112 -3.14 -4.98 -6.11
N TRP A 113 -3.30 -5.81 -5.08
CA TRP A 113 -3.05 -5.40 -3.69
C TRP A 113 -1.58 -5.04 -3.44
N VAL A 114 -0.65 -5.85 -3.97
CA VAL A 114 0.78 -5.59 -3.87
C VAL A 114 1.15 -4.30 -4.63
N PHE A 115 0.57 -4.05 -5.80
CA PHE A 115 0.78 -2.81 -6.56
C PHE A 115 0.45 -1.57 -5.74
N VAL A 116 -0.69 -1.55 -5.04
CA VAL A 116 -1.06 -0.42 -4.18
C VAL A 116 -0.13 -0.28 -2.98
N SER A 117 0.24 -1.40 -2.34
CA SER A 117 1.22 -1.42 -1.24
C SER A 117 2.57 -0.83 -1.67
N GLU A 118 3.10 -1.26 -2.83
CA GLU A 118 4.38 -0.77 -3.36
C GLU A 118 4.29 0.70 -3.78
N GLY A 119 3.20 1.09 -4.46
CA GLY A 119 2.97 2.46 -4.90
C GLY A 119 2.91 3.47 -3.75
N SER A 120 2.34 3.08 -2.61
CA SER A 120 2.27 3.93 -1.42
C SER A 120 3.65 4.35 -0.87
N LYS A 121 4.72 3.59 -1.17
CA LYS A 121 6.10 3.91 -0.77
C LYS A 121 6.66 5.13 -1.50
N LEU A 122 6.13 5.46 -2.68
CA LEU A 122 6.52 6.68 -3.41
C LEU A 122 6.06 7.93 -2.65
N GLY A 123 4.78 7.95 -2.26
CA GLY A 123 4.20 9.06 -1.48
C GLY A 123 4.87 9.21 -0.11
N ALA A 124 5.31 8.10 0.50
CA ALA A 124 6.01 8.13 1.79
C ALA A 124 7.27 9.00 1.82
N GLY A 125 7.92 9.25 0.66
CA GLY A 125 9.06 10.17 0.57
C GLY A 125 8.71 11.64 0.84
N VAL A 126 7.46 12.03 0.60
CA VAL A 126 6.94 13.36 0.98
C VAL A 126 6.49 13.34 2.43
N LEU A 127 5.76 12.30 2.83
CA LEU A 127 5.15 12.18 4.16
C LEU A 127 6.19 12.12 5.29
N ILE A 128 7.33 11.43 5.10
CA ILE A 128 8.37 11.34 6.11
C ILE A 128 8.93 12.72 6.51
N LYS A 129 8.93 13.69 5.59
CA LYS A 129 9.38 15.06 5.89
C LYS A 129 8.46 15.75 6.90
N GLN A 130 7.16 15.47 6.84
CA GLN A 130 6.18 16.00 7.78
C GLN A 130 6.23 15.24 9.11
N ALA A 131 6.40 13.92 9.08
CA ALA A 131 6.58 13.11 10.29
C ALA A 131 7.78 13.58 11.13
N ARG A 132 8.88 14.00 10.49
CA ARG A 132 10.05 14.58 11.18
C ARG A 132 9.75 15.86 11.96
N LEU A 133 8.75 16.65 11.56
CA LEU A 133 8.32 17.82 12.32
C LEU A 133 7.64 17.44 13.65
N LEU A 134 7.15 16.20 13.76
CA LEU A 134 6.61 15.60 14.98
C LEU A 134 7.67 14.86 15.81
N GLY A 135 8.95 14.95 15.44
CA GLY A 135 10.04 14.24 16.12
C GLY A 135 10.20 12.77 15.72
N LEU A 136 9.49 12.33 14.67
CA LEU A 136 9.56 10.94 14.18
C LEU A 136 10.62 10.78 13.09
N SER A 137 11.05 9.54 12.86
CA SER A 137 12.06 9.24 11.85
C SER A 137 12.03 7.78 11.40
N GLU A 138 12.86 7.48 10.41
CA GLU A 138 13.12 6.11 9.95
C GLU A 138 13.70 5.21 11.05
N THR A 139 14.16 5.78 12.16
CA THR A 139 14.67 5.05 13.32
C THR A 139 13.79 5.16 14.56
N HIS A 140 12.62 5.81 14.49
CA HIS A 140 11.65 5.90 15.59
C HIS A 140 10.28 6.38 15.09
N GLY A 141 9.27 5.51 15.14
CA GLY A 141 7.86 5.85 14.87
C GLY A 141 7.49 6.12 13.40
N ALA A 142 8.44 6.13 12.46
CA ALA A 142 8.18 6.27 11.02
C ALA A 142 9.08 5.38 10.12
N ARG A 143 9.54 4.23 10.62
CA ARG A 143 10.31 3.20 9.91
C ARG A 143 9.64 2.76 8.62
N HIS A 144 8.31 2.55 8.64
CA HIS A 144 7.55 2.11 7.47
C HIS A 144 7.57 3.12 6.32
N MET A 145 7.90 4.38 6.60
CA MET A 145 8.06 5.42 5.58
C MET A 145 9.49 5.52 5.07
N GLY A 146 10.45 4.82 5.68
CA GLY A 146 11.86 4.93 5.35
C GLY A 146 12.18 4.66 3.88
N GLU A 147 13.25 5.31 3.40
CA GLU A 147 13.73 5.08 2.04
C GLU A 147 14.46 3.73 1.96
N PRO A 148 14.13 2.86 0.99
CA PRO A 148 14.91 1.65 0.74
C PRO A 148 16.36 1.99 0.41
N ALA A 149 17.31 1.10 0.73
CA ALA A 149 18.74 1.33 0.49
C ALA A 149 19.06 1.67 -0.98
N GLU A 150 18.36 1.06 -1.92
CA GLU A 150 18.52 1.32 -3.35
C GLU A 150 17.79 2.57 -3.84
N GLY A 151 17.06 3.29 -2.97
CA GLY A 151 16.28 4.48 -3.32
C GLY A 151 14.91 4.17 -3.93
N ARG A 152 13.91 5.00 -3.60
CA ARG A 152 12.49 4.73 -3.93
C ARG A 152 12.23 4.54 -5.42
N GLY A 153 12.80 5.41 -6.25
CA GLY A 153 12.57 5.39 -7.70
C GLY A 153 13.07 4.11 -8.37
N ARG A 154 14.26 3.62 -7.97
CA ARG A 154 14.80 2.35 -8.49
C ARG A 154 13.99 1.15 -7.99
N ASN A 155 13.63 1.16 -6.71
CA ASN A 155 12.83 0.09 -6.11
C ASN A 155 11.44 -0.05 -6.77
N TRP A 156 10.80 1.08 -7.07
CA TRP A 156 9.53 1.14 -7.79
C TRP A 156 9.68 0.68 -9.25
N LYS A 157 10.69 1.20 -9.96
CA LYS A 157 10.94 0.82 -11.35
C LYS A 157 11.16 -0.69 -11.50
N SER A 158 11.99 -1.27 -10.63
CA SER A 158 12.24 -2.72 -10.62
C SER A 158 10.95 -3.52 -10.36
N PHE A 159 10.10 -3.08 -9.42
CA PHE A 159 8.81 -3.73 -9.18
C PHE A 159 7.89 -3.70 -10.41
N ILE A 160 7.77 -2.54 -11.04
CA ILE A 160 6.96 -2.38 -12.25
C ILE A 160 7.46 -3.26 -13.40
N GLU A 161 8.78 -3.34 -13.60
CA GLU A 161 9.36 -4.23 -14.62
C GLU A 161 8.98 -5.71 -14.38
N MET A 162 9.00 -6.17 -13.13
CA MET A 162 8.58 -7.53 -12.79
C MET A 162 7.07 -7.74 -12.94
N LEU A 163 6.25 -6.76 -12.54
CA LEU A 163 4.78 -6.82 -12.68
C LEU A 163 4.33 -6.83 -14.15
N ASP A 164 4.95 -5.99 -14.98
CA ASP A 164 4.68 -5.91 -16.42
C ASP A 164 5.16 -7.18 -17.15
N ALA A 165 6.13 -7.91 -16.61
CA ALA A 165 6.60 -9.18 -17.15
C ALA A 165 5.71 -10.39 -16.80
N VAL A 166 4.72 -10.25 -15.89
CA VAL A 166 3.80 -11.34 -15.57
C VAL A 166 2.86 -11.60 -16.75
N GLU A 167 2.78 -12.87 -17.18
CA GLU A 167 1.77 -13.31 -18.13
C GLU A 167 0.42 -13.47 -17.41
N LEU A 168 -0.55 -12.69 -17.89
CA LEU A 168 -1.94 -12.67 -17.44
C LEU A 168 -2.87 -12.69 -18.65
N THR A 169 -4.03 -13.34 -18.52
CA THR A 169 -5.10 -13.20 -19.52
C THR A 169 -5.75 -11.81 -19.44
N PRO A 170 -6.51 -11.38 -20.46
CA PRO A 170 -7.27 -10.13 -20.39
C PRO A 170 -8.22 -10.06 -19.18
N GLU A 171 -8.83 -11.18 -18.79
CA GLU A 171 -9.71 -11.27 -17.62
C GLU A 171 -8.93 -11.11 -16.32
N GLU A 172 -7.76 -11.75 -16.20
CA GLU A 172 -6.86 -11.56 -15.07
C GLU A 172 -6.38 -10.11 -14.97
N ASP A 173 -6.13 -9.43 -16.09
CA ASP A 173 -5.79 -8.01 -16.09
C ASP A 173 -6.93 -7.13 -15.52
N ILE A 174 -8.19 -7.45 -15.84
CA ILE A 174 -9.36 -6.77 -15.29
C ILE A 174 -9.49 -7.05 -13.78
N GLU A 175 -9.31 -8.30 -13.35
CA GLU A 175 -9.33 -8.67 -11.93
C GLU A 175 -8.26 -7.92 -11.13
N LEU A 176 -7.06 -7.77 -11.71
CA LEU A 176 -5.95 -7.06 -11.12
C LEU A 176 -6.27 -5.57 -10.94
N GLU A 177 -6.86 -4.92 -11.94
CA GLU A 177 -7.28 -3.51 -11.89
C GLU A 177 -8.39 -3.27 -10.86
N GLN A 178 -9.36 -4.18 -10.79
CA GLN A 178 -10.42 -4.14 -9.78
C GLN A 178 -9.84 -4.31 -8.37
N ALA A 179 -8.95 -5.27 -8.17
CA ALA A 179 -8.31 -5.50 -6.87
C ALA A 179 -7.45 -4.32 -6.40
N ALA A 180 -6.81 -3.59 -7.31
CA ALA A 180 -6.10 -2.37 -6.95
C ALA A 180 -7.06 -1.26 -6.45
N ASN A 181 -8.23 -1.11 -7.08
CA ASN A 181 -9.27 -0.20 -6.59
C ASN A 181 -9.86 -0.65 -5.24
N ASP A 182 -10.05 -1.95 -5.06
CA ASP A 182 -10.48 -2.54 -3.78
C ASP A 182 -9.45 -2.27 -2.67
N ALA A 183 -8.15 -2.33 -2.99
CA ALA A 183 -7.08 -2.02 -2.04
C ALA A 183 -7.11 -0.56 -1.58
N PHE A 184 -7.30 0.40 -2.48
CA PHE A 184 -7.51 1.81 -2.12
C PHE A 184 -8.77 2.01 -1.27
N SER A 185 -9.86 1.34 -1.62
CA SER A 185 -11.13 1.38 -0.88
C SER A 185 -10.98 0.79 0.51
N ARG A 186 -10.23 -0.32 0.64
CA ARG A 186 -9.91 -0.95 1.92
C ARG A 186 -9.08 -0.03 2.81
N PHE A 187 -8.03 0.58 2.28
CA PHE A 187 -7.23 1.53 3.06
C PHE A 187 -8.08 2.74 3.51
N THR A 188 -8.96 3.24 2.63
CA THR A 188 -9.90 4.32 2.96
C THR A 188 -10.81 3.93 4.13
N PHE A 189 -11.40 2.75 4.08
CA PHE A 189 -12.25 2.23 5.15
C PHE A 189 -11.46 2.08 6.47
N LEU A 190 -10.26 1.51 6.43
CA LEU A 190 -9.41 1.36 7.62
C LEU A 190 -9.02 2.71 8.23
N LEU A 191 -8.70 3.70 7.38
CA LEU A 191 -8.45 5.07 7.80
C LEU A 191 -9.66 5.66 8.54
N GLU A 192 -10.87 5.48 8.03
CA GLU A 192 -12.07 5.97 8.70
C GLU A 192 -12.28 5.29 10.07
N GLN A 193 -12.00 3.98 10.18
CA GLN A 193 -12.10 3.26 11.45
C GLN A 193 -11.14 3.77 12.53
N THR A 194 -9.93 4.21 12.14
CA THR A 194 -8.94 4.67 13.13
C THR A 194 -9.20 6.08 13.61
N TYR A 195 -9.87 6.93 12.82
CA TYR A 195 -10.23 8.30 13.24
C TYR A 195 -11.63 8.41 13.88
N VAL A 196 -12.50 7.41 13.73
CA VAL A 196 -13.85 7.39 14.36
C VAL A 196 -13.80 6.88 15.81
N LYS A 197 -12.88 5.96 16.14
CA LYS A 197 -12.70 5.46 17.51
C LYS A 197 -11.91 6.48 18.35
N GLN A 198 -12.60 7.51 18.83
CA GLN A 198 -12.10 8.42 19.85
C GLN A 198 -12.40 7.83 21.24
N PRO A 199 -11.41 7.48 22.06
CA PRO A 199 -11.51 7.83 23.46
C PRO A 199 -11.29 9.34 23.56
N GLU A 200 -12.18 10.06 24.23
CA GLU A 200 -11.79 11.35 24.81
C GLU A 200 -10.51 11.11 25.60
N LEU A 201 -9.43 11.81 25.23
CA LEU A 201 -8.27 11.92 26.09
C LEU A 201 -8.77 12.67 27.33
N ALA A 202 -9.00 11.92 28.41
CA ALA A 202 -9.21 12.44 29.75
C ALA A 202 -7.91 13.04 30.29
#